data_AF-A0A351VDX8-F1
#
_entry.id   AF-A0A351VDX8-F1
#
_cell.length_a   1.000
_cell.length_b   1.000
_cell.length_c   1.000
_cell.angle_alpha   90.00
_cell.angle_beta   90.00
_cell.angle_gamma   90.00
#
_symmetry.space_group_name_H-M   'P 1'
#
loop_
_entity.id
_entity.type
_entity.pdbx_description
1 polymer ?
#
loop_
_entity_poly.entity_id
_entity_poly.type
_entity_poly.pdbx_seq_one_letter_code
_entity_poly.pdbx_strand_id
1 'polypeptide(L)'
;MEKRKRGNQVILRLNDDEKYILDAKCKNAEYRSKNDYLRHLILYGYTYFVDYSELHDYNINLSRISKSLNQIAARINSTGNIYQEDMKEIKELMKQVWRTHESMLSKQPYRKH
;
A
#
# COMPACT_ATOMS: atom_id res chain seq x y z
N MET A 1 47.15 9.97 16.98
CA MET A 1 45.69 9.79 16.83
C MET A 1 45.47 8.63 15.87
N GLU A 2 44.87 7.54 16.33
CA GLU A 2 44.62 6.37 15.47
C GLU A 2 43.75 6.75 14.26
N LYS A 3 44.18 6.32 13.07
CA LYS A 3 43.39 6.47 11.84
C LYS A 3 42.13 5.62 11.98
N ARG A 4 40.97 6.27 12.12
CA ARG A 4 39.68 5.58 12.14
C ARG A 4 39.48 4.85 10.81
N LYS A 5 39.10 3.57 10.86
CA LYS A 5 38.73 2.78 9.67
C LYS A 5 37.59 3.42 8.86
N ARG A 6 36.74 4.22 9.50
CA ARG A 6 35.60 4.93 8.88
C ARG A 6 35.74 6.43 9.17
N GLY A 7 36.34 7.17 8.22
CA GLY A 7 36.66 8.59 8.37
C GLY A 7 35.53 9.56 7.99
N ASN A 8 34.53 9.10 7.22
CA ASN A 8 33.45 9.94 6.73
C ASN A 8 32.29 9.97 7.73
N GLN A 9 31.78 11.17 8.01
CA GLN A 9 30.65 11.40 8.92
C GLN A 9 29.40 11.81 8.15
N VAL A 10 28.26 11.26 8.54
CA VAL A 10 26.92 11.67 8.05
C VAL A 10 26.12 12.15 9.26
N ILE A 11 25.48 13.32 9.14
CA ILE A 11 24.60 13.89 10.18
C ILE A 11 23.16 13.75 9.70
N LEU A 12 22.35 12.99 10.43
CA LEU A 12 20.92 12.79 10.18
C LEU A 12 20.14 13.55 11.25
N ARG A 13 19.35 14.56 10.84
CA ARG A 13 18.44 15.28 11.74
C ARG A 13 17.06 14.66 11.62
N LEU A 14 16.46 14.34 12.75
CA LEU A 14 15.15 13.69 12.85
C LEU A 14 14.27 14.49 13.81
N ASN A 15 12.98 14.56 13.52
CA ASN A 15 11.97 14.98 14.50
C ASN A 15 11.71 13.83 15.50
N ASP A 16 10.88 14.10 16.52
CA ASP A 16 10.65 13.14 17.60
C ASP A 16 9.98 11.84 17.12
N ASP A 17 9.06 11.91 16.17
CA ASP A 17 8.37 10.75 15.60
C ASP A 17 9.32 9.89 14.76
N GLU A 18 10.12 10.51 13.90
CA GLU A 18 11.12 9.84 13.08
C GLU A 18 12.18 9.14 13.94
N LYS A 19 12.59 9.80 15.04
CA LYS A 19 13.51 9.23 16.01
C LYS A 19 12.88 8.04 16.74
N TYR A 20 11.61 8.15 17.15
CA TYR A 20 10.88 7.04 17.76
C TYR A 20 10.82 5.83 16.83
N ILE A 21 10.50 6.05 15.54
CA ILE A 21 10.45 4.99 14.53
C ILE A 21 11.83 4.34 14.35
N LEU A 22 12.90 5.13 14.25
CA LEU A 22 14.27 4.60 14.13
C LEU A 22 14.63 3.72 15.33
N ASP A 23 14.27 4.16 16.54
CA ASP A 23 14.59 3.47 17.79
C ASP A 23 13.82 2.14 17.90
N ALA A 24 12.53 2.16 17.56
CA ALA A 24 11.70 0.96 17.49
C ALA A 24 12.25 -0.04 16.46
N LYS A 25 12.60 0.43 15.25
CA LYS A 25 13.15 -0.43 14.20
C LYS A 25 14.51 -1.03 14.58
N CYS A 26 15.39 -0.23 15.17
CA CYS A 26 16.70 -0.70 15.63
C CYS A 26 16.55 -1.78 16.71
N LYS A 27 15.61 -1.59 17.65
CA LYS A 27 15.30 -2.57 18.71
C LYS A 27 14.71 -3.85 18.14
N ASN A 28 13.74 -3.75 17.24
CA ASN A 28 13.07 -4.90 16.64
C ASN A 28 14.00 -5.73 15.76
N ALA A 29 14.98 -5.09 15.12
CA ALA A 29 15.99 -5.77 14.31
C ALA A 29 17.21 -6.24 15.12
N GLU A 30 17.16 -6.14 16.46
CA GLU A 30 18.19 -6.60 17.41
C GLU A 30 19.59 -5.97 17.20
N TYR A 31 19.66 -4.77 16.63
CA TYR A 31 20.93 -4.06 16.47
C TYR A 31 21.33 -3.35 17.75
N ARG A 32 22.61 -3.50 18.13
CA ARG A 32 23.20 -2.85 19.32
C ARG A 32 23.39 -1.34 19.17
N SER A 33 23.46 -0.84 17.94
CA SER A 33 23.67 0.58 17.65
C SER A 33 22.86 1.01 16.44
N LYS A 34 22.27 2.20 16.53
CA LYS A 34 21.61 2.89 15.40
C LYS A 34 22.57 3.03 14.21
N ASN A 35 23.86 3.24 14.46
CA ASN A 35 24.87 3.34 13.40
C ASN A 35 25.09 2.01 12.66
N ASP A 36 24.97 0.88 13.36
CA ASP A 36 25.10 -0.44 12.72
C ASP A 36 23.84 -0.78 11.94
N TYR A 37 22.67 -0.48 12.50
CA TYR A 37 21.38 -0.61 11.80
C TYR A 37 21.35 0.23 10.51
N LEU A 38 21.65 1.53 10.60
CA LEU A 38 21.67 2.43 9.44
C LEU A 38 22.71 2.01 8.41
N ARG A 39 23.90 1.56 8.84
CA ARG A 39 24.92 1.06 7.91
C ARG A 39 24.48 -0.23 7.22
N HIS A 40 23.84 -1.14 7.94
CA HIS A 40 23.31 -2.36 7.35
C HIS A 40 22.24 -2.02 6.30
N LEU A 41 21.36 -1.05 6.57
CA LEU A 41 20.39 -0.57 5.58
C LEU A 41 21.05 0.08 4.37
N ILE A 42 22.11 0.87 4.54
CA ILE A 42 22.82 1.50 3.41
C ILE A 42 23.55 0.46 2.55
N LEU A 43 24.15 -0.57 3.17
CA LEU A 43 24.96 -1.56 2.46
C LEU A 43 24.14 -2.69 1.85
N TYR A 44 23.08 -3.12 2.53
CA TYR A 44 22.31 -4.33 2.18
C TYR A 44 20.82 -4.04 1.98
N GLY A 45 20.36 -2.83 2.28
CA GLY A 45 18.99 -2.42 1.99
C GLY A 45 18.80 -2.29 0.49
N TYR A 46 17.94 -3.14 -0.06
CA TYR A 46 17.49 -2.99 -1.43
C TYR A 46 16.52 -1.82 -1.50
N THR A 47 16.82 -0.85 -2.36
CA THR A 47 15.86 0.21 -2.71
C THR A 47 15.01 -0.31 -3.86
N TYR A 48 13.75 -0.62 -3.58
CA TYR A 48 12.80 -0.99 -4.63
C TYR A 48 11.93 0.22 -4.96
N PHE A 49 11.83 0.54 -6.24
CA PHE A 49 10.72 1.35 -6.73
C PHE A 49 9.48 0.46 -6.74
N VAL A 50 8.53 0.74 -5.87
CA VAL A 50 7.22 0.08 -5.92
C VAL A 50 6.30 0.96 -6.75
N ASP A 51 6.01 0.51 -7.96
CA ASP A 51 5.03 1.16 -8.81
C ASP A 51 3.62 0.83 -8.28
N TYR A 52 2.92 1.85 -7.79
CA TYR A 52 1.54 1.73 -7.29
C TYR A 52 0.50 2.13 -8.32
N SER A 53 0.88 2.37 -9.58
CA SER A 53 -0.06 2.80 -10.63
C SER A 53 -1.22 1.83 -10.80
N GLU A 54 -0.98 0.52 -10.68
CA GLU A 54 -2.03 -0.48 -10.78
C GLU A 54 -3.00 -0.48 -9.59
N LEU A 55 -2.51 -0.18 -8.39
CA LEU A 55 -3.35 -0.03 -7.20
C LEU A 55 -4.21 1.24 -7.32
N HIS A 56 -3.66 2.30 -7.91
CA HIS A 56 -4.39 3.51 -8.22
C HIS A 56 -5.53 3.24 -9.24
N ASP A 57 -5.22 2.56 -10.35
CA ASP A 57 -6.21 2.19 -11.36
C ASP A 57 -7.31 1.27 -10.81
N TYR A 58 -6.93 0.31 -9.97
CA TYR A 58 -7.87 -0.54 -9.22
C TYR A 58 -8.84 0.30 -8.39
N ASN A 59 -8.33 1.26 -7.62
CA ASN A 59 -9.15 2.13 -6.78
C ASN A 59 -10.08 3.04 -7.60
N ILE A 60 -9.62 3.56 -8.75
CA ILE A 60 -10.47 4.32 -9.67
C ILE A 60 -11.65 3.47 -10.15
N ASN A 61 -11.37 2.25 -10.61
CA ASN A 61 -12.41 1.35 -11.11
C ASN A 61 -13.40 0.95 -10.01
N LEU A 62 -12.90 0.66 -8.81
CA LEU A 62 -13.76 0.35 -7.66
C LEU A 62 -14.65 1.55 -7.28
N SER A 63 -14.12 2.77 -7.31
CA SER A 63 -14.90 3.99 -7.06
C SER A 63 -16.02 4.18 -8.08
N ARG A 64 -15.77 3.87 -9.37
CA ARG A 64 -16.80 3.92 -10.41
C ARG A 64 -17.92 2.91 -10.14
N ILE A 65 -17.58 1.67 -9.77
CA ILE A 65 -18.57 0.65 -9.42
C ILE A 65 -19.39 1.07 -8.20
N SER A 66 -18.74 1.63 -7.17
CA SER A 66 -19.42 2.15 -5.97
C SER A 66 -20.43 3.25 -6.31
N LYS A 67 -20.08 4.15 -7.25
CA LYS A 67 -21.02 5.17 -7.73
C LYS A 67 -22.24 4.56 -8.41
N SER A 68 -22.05 3.55 -9.26
CA SER A 68 -23.18 2.83 -9.90
C SER A 68 -24.07 2.13 -8.87
N LEU A 69 -23.49 1.47 -7.87
CA LEU A 69 -24.26 0.86 -6.77
C LEU A 69 -25.07 1.92 -5.99
N ASN A 70 -24.49 3.08 -5.71
CA ASN A 70 -25.19 4.17 -5.04
C ASN A 70 -26.36 4.72 -5.86
N GLN A 71 -26.26 4.74 -7.19
CA GLN A 71 -27.37 5.12 -8.07
C GLN A 71 -28.53 4.12 -7.97
N ILE A 72 -28.23 2.82 -7.96
CA ILE A 72 -29.25 1.77 -7.76
C ILE A 72 -29.90 1.91 -6.38
N ALA A 73 -29.11 2.14 -5.33
CA ALA A 73 -29.62 2.36 -3.99
C ALA A 73 -30.56 3.58 -3.91
N ALA A 74 -30.18 4.71 -4.54
CA ALA A 74 -31.02 5.89 -4.61
C ALA A 74 -32.33 5.62 -5.38
N ARG A 75 -32.27 4.87 -6.48
CA ARG A 75 -33.44 4.45 -7.27
C ARG A 75 -34.41 3.62 -6.43
N ILE A 76 -33.91 2.56 -5.78
CA ILE A 76 -34.70 1.69 -4.90
C ILE A 76 -35.33 2.50 -3.75
N ASN A 77 -34.56 3.38 -3.11
CA ASN A 77 -35.06 4.22 -2.03
C ASN A 77 -36.14 5.21 -2.50
N SER A 78 -36.09 5.66 -3.76
CA SER A 78 -37.07 6.58 -4.34
C SER A 78 -38.36 5.90 -4.78
N THR A 79 -38.29 4.67 -5.31
CA THR A 79 -39.45 3.93 -5.84
C THR A 79 -40.11 3.05 -4.77
N GLY A 80 -39.41 2.74 -3.69
CA GLY A 80 -39.86 1.81 -2.65
C GLY A 80 -39.95 0.34 -3.13
N ASN A 81 -39.51 0.05 -4.36
CA ASN A 81 -39.61 -1.26 -5.00
C ASN A 81 -38.26 -1.68 -5.56
N ILE A 82 -37.95 -2.97 -5.41
CA ILE A 82 -36.76 -3.60 -6.01
C ILE A 82 -37.19 -4.31 -7.29
N TYR A 83 -36.72 -3.82 -8.44
CA TYR A 83 -36.99 -4.43 -9.73
C TYR A 83 -35.99 -5.55 -10.03
N GLN A 84 -36.40 -6.55 -10.83
CA GLN A 84 -35.49 -7.61 -11.27
C GLN A 84 -34.29 -7.05 -12.06
N GLU A 85 -34.49 -5.93 -12.74
CA GLU A 85 -33.47 -5.19 -13.46
C GLU A 85 -32.39 -4.64 -12.52
N ASP A 86 -32.78 -4.08 -11.36
CA ASP A 86 -31.83 -3.64 -10.31
C ASP A 86 -30.97 -4.80 -9.85
N MET A 87 -31.59 -5.95 -9.59
CA MET A 87 -30.88 -7.16 -9.14
C MET A 87 -29.94 -7.71 -10.21
N LYS A 88 -30.31 -7.61 -11.48
CA LYS A 88 -29.44 -8.00 -12.60
C LYS A 88 -28.25 -7.06 -12.73
N GLU A 89 -28.46 -5.76 -12.57
CA GLU A 89 -27.42 -4.73 -12.62
C GLU A 89 -26.40 -4.92 -11.46
N ILE A 90 -26.89 -5.14 -10.23
CA ILE A 90 -26.03 -5.44 -9.07
C ILE A 90 -25.17 -6.69 -9.32
N LYS A 91 -25.75 -7.77 -9.86
CA LYS A 91 -25.00 -9.00 -10.18
C LYS A 91 -23.89 -8.74 -11.19
N GLU A 92 -24.15 -7.90 -12.19
CA GLU A 92 -23.13 -7.56 -13.20
C GLU A 92 -22.03 -6.67 -12.61
N LEU A 93 -22.38 -5.70 -11.76
CA LEU A 93 -21.40 -4.88 -11.04
C LEU A 93 -20.51 -5.75 -10.14
N MET A 94 -21.04 -6.77 -9.46
CA MET A 94 -20.21 -7.68 -8.66
C MET A 94 -19.26 -8.52 -9.50
N LYS A 95 -19.65 -8.93 -10.71
CA LYS A 95 -18.71 -9.59 -11.63
C LYS A 95 -17.59 -8.63 -12.06
N GLN A 96 -17.89 -7.35 -12.25
CA GLN A 96 -16.87 -6.34 -12.58
C GLN A 96 -15.89 -6.13 -11.42
N VAL A 97 -16.37 -6.13 -10.17
CA VAL A 97 -15.50 -6.11 -8.98
C VAL A 97 -14.56 -7.31 -9.00
N TRP A 98 -15.09 -8.51 -9.23
CA TRP A 98 -14.29 -9.74 -9.27
C TRP A 98 -13.19 -9.68 -10.34
N ARG A 99 -13.54 -9.29 -11.57
CA ARG A 99 -12.56 -9.13 -12.67
C ARG A 99 -11.50 -8.07 -12.37
N THR A 100 -11.90 -6.97 -11.76
CA THR A 100 -10.98 -5.88 -11.38
C THR A 100 -10.00 -6.35 -10.31
N HIS A 101 -10.47 -7.15 -9.35
CA HIS A 101 -9.66 -7.75 -8.31
C HIS A 101 -8.70 -8.81 -8.86
N GLU A 102 -9.18 -9.74 -9.69
CA GLU A 102 -8.33 -10.73 -10.36
C GLU A 102 -7.23 -10.06 -11.20
N SER A 103 -7.58 -9.01 -11.96
CA SER A 103 -6.60 -8.27 -12.75
C SER A 103 -5.53 -7.62 -11.87
N MET A 104 -5.88 -7.09 -10.70
CA MET A 104 -4.91 -6.50 -9.78
C MET A 104 -3.98 -7.56 -9.18
N LEU A 105 -4.54 -8.68 -8.72
CA LEU A 105 -3.76 -9.80 -8.17
C LEU A 105 -2.81 -10.43 -9.19
N SER A 106 -3.23 -10.53 -10.46
CA SER A 106 -2.40 -11.12 -11.53
C SER A 106 -1.13 -10.32 -11.82
N LYS A 107 -1.14 -9.01 -11.50
CA LYS A 107 -0.03 -8.11 -11.77
C LYS A 107 0.80 -7.79 -10.53
N GLN A 108 0.33 -8.21 -9.35
CA GLN A 108 1.08 -8.06 -8.12
C GLN A 108 2.44 -8.78 -8.24
N PRO A 109 3.57 -8.12 -7.95
CA PRO A 109 4.87 -8.78 -7.98
C PRO A 109 4.90 -9.87 -6.91
N TYR A 110 4.92 -11.13 -7.35
CA TYR A 110 5.06 -12.29 -6.48
C TYR A 110 6.39 -12.22 -5.73
N ARG A 111 6.38 -11.69 -4.50
CA ARG A 111 7.48 -11.92 -3.56
C ARG A 111 7.31 -13.32 -2.99
N LYS A 112 7.90 -14.32 -3.67
CA LYS A 112 8.20 -15.60 -3.02
C LYS A 112 9.39 -15.34 -2.08
N HIS A 113 9.17 -15.53 -0.79
CA HIS A 113 10.23 -15.63 0.21
C HIS A 113 10.94 -16.97 0.09
#